data_AF-A0A2E7CGC5-F1
#
_entry.id   AF-A0A2E7CGC5-F1
#
_cell.length_a   1.000
_cell.length_b   1.000
_cell.length_c   1.000
_cell.angle_alpha   90.00
_cell.angle_beta   90.00
_cell.angle_gamma   90.00
#
_symmetry.space_group_name_H-M   'P 1'
#
loop_
_entity.id
_entity.type
_entity.pdbx_description
1 polymer ?
#
loop_
_entity_poly.entity_id
_entity_poly.type
_entity_poly.pdbx_seq_one_letter_code
_entity_poly.pdbx_strand_id
1 'polypeptide(L)'
;MLRNDHIQQLSKIWHTVPQKISRHHLQINPKRFLELAQSLCQQPNGEVEIFQKGQDRAWLKGPPQKTLSILHQALLTKLVVIRQVQHMPEFHSLTRTVQDTFGGLVTLNLYHNASMNSGFPPHYDPHNLLIAQLCGSKVWRLAPPTQQYPSSFNPNHPQKESAFTNTFVLNEGDLLYIPWGWWHKAEPQETSIHMSVGIRNMPLFELKAQFAPK
;
A
#
# COMPACT_ATOMS: atom_id res chain seq x y z
N MET A 1 1.00 -7.47 15.69
CA MET A 1 1.39 -6.98 14.36
C MET A 1 2.43 -5.88 14.49
N LEU A 2 2.07 -4.76 15.09
CA LEU A 2 3.02 -3.80 15.63
C LEU A 2 3.30 -4.19 17.07
N ARG A 3 4.57 -4.18 17.45
CA ARG A 3 5.00 -4.33 18.84
C ARG A 3 5.19 -2.94 19.44
N ASN A 4 5.22 -2.86 20.77
CA ASN A 4 5.39 -1.58 21.46
C ASN A 4 6.67 -0.84 21.04
N ASP A 5 7.76 -1.56 20.75
CA ASP A 5 9.00 -0.98 20.25
C ASP A 5 8.82 -0.37 18.85
N HIS A 6 8.05 -0.98 17.96
CA HIS A 6 7.72 -0.40 16.66
C HIS A 6 6.94 0.90 16.81
N ILE A 7 5.95 0.92 17.72
CA ILE A 7 5.12 2.10 17.98
C ILE A 7 5.98 3.24 18.52
N GLN A 8 6.86 2.96 19.49
CA GLN A 8 7.79 3.96 20.05
C GLN A 8 8.79 4.48 19.01
N GLN A 9 9.21 3.64 18.07
CA GLN A 9 10.06 4.06 16.97
C GLN A 9 9.30 4.98 16.01
N LEU A 10 8.11 4.55 15.57
CA LEU A 10 7.25 5.31 14.66
C LEU A 10 6.80 6.64 15.25
N SER A 11 6.48 6.69 16.56
CA SER A 11 6.04 7.93 17.21
C SER A 11 7.09 9.04 17.20
N LYS A 12 8.38 8.69 17.11
CA LYS A 12 9.49 9.66 17.05
C LYS A 12 9.70 10.25 15.66
N ILE A 13 9.22 9.57 14.62
CA ILE A 13 9.44 9.92 13.21
C ILE A 13 8.14 10.16 12.44
N TRP A 14 7.01 10.15 13.14
CA TRP A 14 5.69 10.29 12.55
C TRP A 14 5.60 11.63 11.78
N HIS A 15 5.20 11.56 10.52
CA HIS A 15 5.16 12.65 9.54
C HIS A 15 6.50 13.24 9.08
N THR A 16 7.66 12.70 9.47
CA THR A 16 8.95 13.31 9.14
C THR A 16 9.69 12.60 8.02
N VAL A 17 10.24 11.41 8.29
CA VAL A 17 11.15 10.71 7.38
C VAL A 17 10.78 9.24 7.21
N PRO A 18 11.06 8.65 6.03
CA PRO A 18 10.87 7.23 5.82
C PRO A 18 11.81 6.42 6.70
N GLN A 19 11.33 5.29 7.20
CA GLN A 19 12.14 4.39 8.01
C GLN A 19 11.73 2.94 7.81
N LYS A 20 12.74 2.10 7.56
CA LYS A 20 12.59 0.65 7.63
C LYS A 20 12.62 0.20 9.09
N ILE A 21 11.69 -0.67 9.45
CA ILE A 21 11.60 -1.31 10.77
C ILE A 21 11.59 -2.81 10.55
N SER A 22 12.47 -3.53 11.23
CA SER A 22 12.56 -4.98 11.05
C SER A 22 11.52 -5.74 11.87
N ARG A 23 11.02 -6.83 11.27
CA ARG A 23 10.20 -7.90 11.86
C ARG A 23 8.78 -7.50 12.29
N HIS A 24 7.80 -7.75 11.43
CA HIS A 24 6.39 -7.95 11.74
C HIS A 24 6.02 -9.43 11.76
N HIS A 25 4.81 -9.74 12.24
CA HIS A 25 4.27 -11.11 12.27
C HIS A 25 3.04 -11.32 11.38
N LEU A 26 2.72 -10.37 10.48
CA LEU A 26 1.70 -10.62 9.45
C LEU A 26 2.15 -11.74 8.53
N GLN A 27 1.25 -12.68 8.29
CA GLN A 27 1.44 -13.78 7.36
C GLN A 27 0.31 -13.77 6.36
N ILE A 28 0.62 -13.35 5.13
CA ILE A 28 -0.23 -13.61 3.97
C ILE A 28 0.68 -14.21 2.92
N ASN A 29 0.38 -15.45 2.57
CA ASN A 29 1.10 -16.19 1.53
C ASN A 29 0.35 -16.07 0.18
N PRO A 30 0.96 -16.50 -0.93
CA PRO A 30 0.34 -16.45 -2.25
C PRO A 30 -1.01 -17.17 -2.35
N LYS A 31 -1.18 -18.29 -1.63
CA LYS A 31 -2.45 -19.03 -1.60
C LYS A 31 -3.56 -18.18 -0.96
N ARG A 32 -3.30 -17.59 0.21
CA ARG A 32 -4.28 -16.73 0.90
C ARG A 32 -4.60 -15.48 0.10
N PHE A 33 -3.61 -14.88 -0.56
CA PHE A 33 -3.84 -13.75 -1.47
C PHE A 33 -4.83 -14.13 -2.58
N LEU A 34 -4.64 -15.28 -3.22
CA LEU A 34 -5.52 -15.77 -4.28
C LEU A 34 -6.94 -16.02 -3.77
N GLU A 35 -7.10 -16.67 -2.61
CA GLU A 35 -8.41 -16.89 -1.97
C GLU A 35 -9.14 -15.57 -1.69
N LEU A 36 -8.43 -14.56 -1.19
CA LEU A 36 -8.96 -13.23 -0.93
C LEU A 36 -9.43 -12.55 -2.23
N ALA A 37 -8.59 -12.56 -3.27
CA ALA A 37 -8.94 -11.98 -4.56
C ALA A 37 -10.19 -12.64 -5.16
N GLN A 38 -10.26 -13.97 -5.14
CA GLN A 38 -11.42 -14.72 -5.64
C GLN A 38 -12.70 -14.38 -4.87
N SER A 39 -12.63 -14.28 -3.54
CA SER A 39 -13.78 -13.92 -2.71
C SER A 39 -14.28 -12.52 -3.05
N LEU A 40 -13.37 -11.54 -3.17
CA LEU A 40 -13.72 -10.16 -3.44
C LEU A 40 -14.25 -9.94 -4.85
N CYS A 41 -13.76 -10.66 -5.87
CA CYS A 41 -14.33 -10.58 -7.22
C CYS A 41 -15.84 -10.90 -7.29
N GLN A 42 -16.38 -11.62 -6.30
CA GLN A 42 -17.80 -12.01 -6.23
C GLN A 42 -18.65 -11.02 -5.43
N GLN A 43 -18.02 -10.12 -4.66
CA GLN A 43 -18.73 -9.16 -3.82
C GLN A 43 -19.08 -7.90 -4.63
N PRO A 44 -20.28 -7.33 -4.47
CA PRO A 44 -20.68 -6.10 -5.17
C PRO A 44 -19.66 -4.96 -4.99
N ASN A 45 -19.11 -4.84 -3.78
CA ASN A 45 -18.15 -3.81 -3.39
C ASN A 45 -16.70 -4.32 -3.36
N GLY A 46 -16.44 -5.55 -3.82
CA GLY A 46 -15.08 -6.07 -3.84
C GLY A 46 -14.25 -5.38 -4.93
N GLU A 47 -13.00 -5.06 -4.58
CA GLU A 47 -12.12 -4.27 -5.42
C GLU A 47 -10.85 -5.06 -5.74
N VAL A 48 -10.83 -5.70 -6.91
CA VAL A 48 -9.66 -6.40 -7.45
C VAL A 48 -9.27 -5.75 -8.76
N GLU A 49 -8.05 -5.22 -8.80
CA GLU A 49 -7.48 -4.48 -9.92
C GLU A 49 -6.31 -5.27 -10.50
N ILE A 50 -6.27 -5.38 -11.82
CA ILE A 50 -5.13 -5.89 -12.59
C ILE A 50 -4.49 -4.71 -13.30
N PHE A 51 -3.19 -4.56 -13.10
CA PHE A 51 -2.41 -3.48 -13.69
C PHE A 51 -1.22 -4.01 -14.48
N GLN A 52 -0.96 -3.38 -15.62
CA GLN A 52 0.22 -3.58 -16.44
C GLN A 52 0.74 -2.22 -16.88
N LYS A 53 2.06 -2.01 -16.76
CA LYS A 53 2.69 -0.74 -17.12
C LYS A 53 2.41 -0.40 -18.60
N GLY A 54 1.93 0.81 -18.85
CA GLY A 54 1.56 1.29 -20.19
C GLY A 54 0.17 0.86 -20.66
N GLN A 55 -0.61 0.18 -19.82
CA GLN A 55 -2.01 -0.16 -20.09
C GLN A 55 -2.93 0.48 -19.04
N ASP A 56 -4.21 0.64 -19.41
CA ASP A 56 -5.24 1.06 -18.48
C ASP A 56 -5.46 0.03 -17.37
N ARG A 57 -5.95 0.52 -16.23
CA ARG A 57 -6.30 -0.32 -15.08
C ARG A 57 -7.54 -1.14 -15.42
N ALA A 58 -7.47 -2.45 -15.20
CA ALA A 58 -8.58 -3.36 -15.42
C ALA A 58 -9.16 -3.84 -14.09
N TRP A 59 -10.47 -3.65 -13.89
CA TRP A 59 -11.18 -4.14 -12.71
C TRP A 59 -11.75 -5.52 -12.96
N LEU A 60 -11.51 -6.46 -12.04
CA LEU A 60 -12.00 -7.82 -12.16
C LEU A 60 -13.18 -8.07 -11.22
N LYS A 61 -14.35 -8.35 -11.80
CA LYS A 61 -15.57 -8.76 -11.10
C LYS A 61 -16.28 -9.90 -11.85
N GLY A 62 -17.01 -10.73 -11.12
CA GLY A 62 -17.87 -11.77 -11.68
C GLY A 62 -17.75 -13.14 -11.00
N PRO A 63 -18.45 -14.15 -11.53
CA PRO A 63 -18.49 -15.48 -10.93
C PRO A 63 -17.11 -16.18 -10.95
N PRO A 64 -16.85 -17.10 -10.00
CA PRO A 64 -15.55 -17.75 -9.84
C PRO A 64 -14.96 -18.33 -11.12
N GLN A 65 -15.77 -19.02 -11.93
CA GLN A 65 -15.28 -19.70 -13.14
C GLN A 65 -14.68 -18.72 -14.16
N LYS A 66 -15.23 -17.50 -14.24
CA LYS A 66 -14.76 -16.46 -15.15
C LYS A 66 -13.52 -15.74 -14.61
N THR A 67 -13.48 -15.49 -13.32
CA THR A 67 -12.44 -14.66 -12.70
C THR A 67 -11.19 -15.47 -12.36
N LEU A 68 -11.32 -16.76 -12.06
CA LEU A 68 -10.22 -17.62 -11.64
C LEU A 68 -9.11 -17.73 -12.69
N SER A 69 -9.47 -18.02 -13.94
CA SER A 69 -8.51 -18.16 -15.04
C SER A 69 -7.78 -16.84 -15.33
N ILE A 70 -8.51 -15.72 -15.28
CA ILE A 70 -7.96 -14.37 -15.45
C ILE A 70 -6.98 -14.04 -14.31
N LEU A 71 -7.37 -14.33 -13.05
CA LEU A 71 -6.50 -14.11 -11.89
C LEU A 71 -5.23 -14.94 -11.99
N HIS A 72 -5.33 -16.23 -12.30
CA HIS A 72 -4.16 -17.09 -12.45
C HIS A 72 -3.19 -16.54 -13.49
N GLN A 73 -3.69 -16.14 -14.66
CA GLN A 73 -2.84 -15.57 -15.70
C GLN A 73 -2.22 -14.23 -15.29
N ALA A 74 -2.99 -13.38 -14.58
CA ALA A 74 -2.50 -12.09 -14.09
C ALA A 74 -1.41 -12.26 -13.03
N LEU A 75 -1.55 -13.21 -12.10
CA LEU A 75 -0.54 -13.49 -11.08
C LEU A 75 0.79 -13.98 -11.66
N LEU A 76 0.81 -14.49 -12.89
CA LEU A 76 2.05 -14.91 -13.57
C LEU A 76 2.78 -13.76 -14.27
N THR A 77 2.10 -12.65 -14.59
CA THR A 77 2.64 -11.66 -15.54
C THR A 77 2.41 -10.20 -15.17
N LYS A 78 1.50 -9.91 -14.24
CA LYS A 78 0.98 -8.56 -13.98
C LYS A 78 1.05 -8.20 -12.49
N LEU A 79 0.70 -6.95 -12.20
CA LEU A 79 0.36 -6.50 -10.86
C LEU A 79 -1.10 -6.84 -10.60
N VAL A 80 -1.38 -7.45 -9.45
CA VAL A 80 -2.75 -7.63 -8.95
C VAL A 80 -2.86 -6.89 -7.63
N VAL A 81 -3.85 -6.02 -7.50
CA VAL A 81 -4.12 -5.24 -6.28
C VAL A 81 -5.49 -5.63 -5.75
N ILE A 82 -5.54 -6.00 -4.48
CA ILE A 82 -6.79 -6.17 -3.74
C ILE A 82 -6.92 -4.94 -2.84
N ARG A 83 -7.99 -4.16 -3.02
CA ARG A 83 -8.18 -2.92 -2.28
C ARG A 83 -9.20 -3.07 -1.16
N GLN A 84 -9.12 -2.16 -0.20
CA GLN A 84 -10.10 -1.96 0.87
C GLN A 84 -10.35 -3.20 1.75
N VAL A 85 -9.31 -4.01 2.00
CA VAL A 85 -9.48 -5.27 2.77
C VAL A 85 -9.77 -5.04 4.25
N GLN A 86 -9.64 -3.82 4.78
CA GLN A 86 -9.95 -3.50 6.18
C GLN A 86 -11.38 -3.82 6.61
N HIS A 87 -12.31 -4.00 5.67
CA HIS A 87 -13.69 -4.37 5.97
C HIS A 87 -13.87 -5.86 6.23
N MET A 88 -12.87 -6.70 5.91
CA MET A 88 -12.95 -8.14 6.14
C MET A 88 -12.63 -8.48 7.61
N PRO A 89 -13.34 -9.45 8.22
CA PRO A 89 -13.18 -9.78 9.64
C PRO A 89 -11.73 -10.07 10.08
N GLU A 90 -10.95 -10.73 9.23
CA GLU A 90 -9.55 -11.09 9.55
C GLU A 90 -8.63 -9.88 9.70
N PHE A 91 -9.01 -8.72 9.16
CA PHE A 91 -8.22 -7.48 9.22
C PHE A 91 -8.73 -6.49 10.28
N HIS A 92 -9.90 -6.70 10.88
CA HIS A 92 -10.50 -5.75 11.84
C HIS A 92 -9.61 -5.47 13.05
N SER A 93 -8.98 -6.49 13.63
CA SER A 93 -8.07 -6.32 14.77
C SER A 93 -6.85 -5.49 14.40
N LEU A 94 -6.29 -5.74 13.23
CA LEU A 94 -5.19 -4.95 12.66
C LEU A 94 -5.64 -3.49 12.47
N THR A 95 -6.73 -3.27 11.73
CA THR A 95 -7.25 -1.93 11.45
C THR A 95 -7.48 -1.13 12.73
N ARG A 96 -8.14 -1.74 13.72
CA ARG A 96 -8.38 -1.13 15.04
C ARG A 96 -7.07 -0.78 15.74
N THR A 97 -6.12 -1.71 15.79
CA THR A 97 -4.81 -1.47 16.43
C THR A 97 -4.10 -0.25 15.81
N VAL A 98 -4.09 -0.15 14.49
CA VAL A 98 -3.47 0.98 13.78
C VAL A 98 -4.23 2.27 14.03
N GLN A 99 -5.56 2.24 14.01
CA GLN A 99 -6.40 3.41 14.32
C GLN A 99 -6.19 3.91 15.75
N ASP A 100 -6.18 3.02 16.73
CA ASP A 100 -5.97 3.36 18.14
C ASP A 100 -4.57 3.91 18.38
N THR A 101 -3.57 3.45 17.60
CA THR A 101 -2.17 3.87 17.74
C THR A 101 -1.88 5.22 17.08
N PHE A 102 -2.32 5.40 15.82
CA PHE A 102 -1.90 6.55 14.99
C PHE A 102 -3.03 7.54 14.71
N GLY A 103 -4.27 7.18 15.03
CA GLY A 103 -5.46 7.94 14.68
C GLY A 103 -5.75 7.96 13.18
N GLY A 104 -6.90 8.55 12.82
CA GLY A 104 -7.28 8.76 11.43
C GLY A 104 -7.99 7.58 10.76
N LEU A 105 -8.24 7.74 9.47
CA LEU A 105 -8.86 6.71 8.64
C LEU A 105 -7.80 5.74 8.14
N VAL A 106 -8.06 4.44 8.30
CA VAL A 106 -7.15 3.37 7.89
C VAL A 106 -7.71 2.64 6.67
N THR A 107 -6.88 2.51 5.64
CA THR A 107 -7.15 1.70 4.45
C THR A 107 -6.09 0.61 4.33
N LEU A 108 -6.50 -0.57 3.89
CA LEU A 108 -5.61 -1.71 3.68
C LEU A 108 -5.73 -2.20 2.25
N ASN A 109 -4.60 -2.28 1.55
CA ASN A 109 -4.51 -2.83 0.20
C ASN A 109 -3.42 -3.90 0.15
N LEU A 110 -3.64 -4.98 -0.60
CA LEU A 110 -2.65 -6.01 -0.88
C LEU A 110 -2.21 -5.93 -2.33
N TYR A 111 -0.92 -6.10 -2.58
CA TYR A 111 -0.36 -6.03 -3.92
C TYR A 111 0.49 -7.25 -4.16
N HIS A 112 0.15 -7.98 -5.21
CA HIS A 112 0.93 -9.09 -5.74
C HIS A 112 1.64 -8.65 -7.02
N ASN A 113 2.95 -8.76 -7.00
CA ASN A 113 3.83 -8.47 -8.10
C ASN A 113 4.36 -9.77 -8.70
N ALA A 114 4.03 -10.07 -9.96
CA ALA A 114 4.50 -11.28 -10.61
C ALA A 114 6.03 -11.30 -10.85
N SER A 115 6.59 -10.15 -11.25
CA SER A 115 8.00 -10.02 -11.65
C SER A 115 8.52 -8.59 -11.48
N MET A 116 9.81 -8.35 -11.76
CA MET A 116 10.48 -7.05 -11.58
C MET A 116 9.80 -5.88 -12.29
N ASN A 117 9.07 -6.13 -13.39
CA ASN A 117 8.42 -5.09 -14.18
C ASN A 117 6.97 -4.80 -13.77
N SER A 118 6.46 -5.45 -12.72
CA SER A 118 5.06 -5.35 -12.30
C SER A 118 4.77 -4.22 -11.29
N GLY A 119 5.60 -3.18 -11.19
CA GLY A 119 5.39 -2.06 -10.26
C GLY A 119 4.52 -0.93 -10.82
N PHE A 120 3.88 -0.16 -9.93
CA PHE A 120 3.32 1.13 -10.31
C PHE A 120 4.44 2.12 -10.70
N PRO A 121 4.18 3.09 -11.59
CA PRO A 121 5.11 4.17 -11.85
C PRO A 121 5.36 5.00 -10.57
N PRO A 122 6.42 5.83 -10.53
CA PRO A 122 6.71 6.66 -9.37
C PRO A 122 5.53 7.59 -9.03
N HIS A 123 5.12 7.62 -7.76
CA HIS A 123 4.01 8.42 -7.27
C HIS A 123 4.21 8.79 -5.80
N TYR A 124 3.32 9.61 -5.26
CA TYR A 124 3.19 9.85 -3.83
C TYR A 124 1.73 9.68 -3.42
N ASP A 125 1.50 9.43 -2.14
CA ASP A 125 0.16 9.32 -1.57
C ASP A 125 -0.17 10.52 -0.66
N PRO A 126 -1.44 10.96 -0.62
CA PRO A 126 -1.90 12.05 0.25
C PRO A 126 -2.12 11.59 1.71
N HIS A 127 -1.48 10.51 2.12
CA HIS A 127 -1.62 9.89 3.44
C HIS A 127 -0.33 9.13 3.81
N ASN A 128 -0.16 8.84 5.09
CA ASN A 128 0.98 8.05 5.55
C ASN A 128 0.82 6.59 5.12
N LEU A 129 1.93 5.92 4.82
CA LEU A 129 1.93 4.49 4.53
C LEU A 129 2.76 3.74 5.56
N LEU A 130 2.24 2.61 6.01
CA LEU A 130 3.03 1.54 6.59
C LEU A 130 2.96 0.34 5.65
N ILE A 131 4.08 0.04 5.00
CA ILE A 131 4.24 -1.06 4.07
C ILE A 131 4.72 -2.28 4.85
N ALA A 132 4.02 -3.42 4.74
CA ALA A 132 4.44 -4.70 5.31
C ALA A 132 4.74 -5.71 4.20
N GLN A 133 5.99 -6.19 4.15
CA GLN A 133 6.44 -7.14 3.14
C GLN A 133 6.12 -8.57 3.58
N LEU A 134 5.20 -9.22 2.87
CA LEU A 134 4.59 -10.49 3.31
C LEU A 134 5.18 -11.71 2.61
N CYS A 135 5.61 -11.55 1.36
CA CYS A 135 6.24 -12.61 0.58
C CYS A 135 7.28 -12.03 -0.41
N GLY A 136 8.41 -12.69 -0.59
CA GLY A 136 9.51 -12.25 -1.45
C GLY A 136 10.11 -10.91 -1.01
N SER A 137 10.85 -10.27 -1.92
CA SER A 137 11.59 -9.04 -1.65
C SER A 137 11.31 -7.90 -2.65
N LYS A 138 11.46 -6.66 -2.18
CA LYS A 138 11.30 -5.43 -2.98
C LYS A 138 12.34 -4.39 -2.64
N VAL A 139 12.84 -3.71 -3.66
CA VAL A 139 13.62 -2.47 -3.53
C VAL A 139 12.65 -1.30 -3.62
N TRP A 140 12.62 -0.48 -2.57
CA TRP A 140 11.84 0.75 -2.52
C TRP A 140 12.78 1.94 -2.70
N ARG A 141 12.50 2.76 -3.71
CA ARG A 141 13.22 4.00 -3.98
C ARG A 141 12.33 5.18 -3.66
N LEU A 142 12.82 6.09 -2.83
CA LEU A 142 12.08 7.22 -2.31
C LEU A 142 12.79 8.55 -2.59
N ALA A 143 12.01 9.60 -2.80
CA ALA A 143 12.46 10.97 -2.88
C ALA A 143 11.63 11.87 -1.95
N PRO A 144 12.21 12.95 -1.40
CA PRO A 144 11.48 13.92 -0.59
C PRO A 144 10.24 14.49 -1.30
N PRO A 145 9.21 14.90 -0.55
CA PRO A 145 8.00 15.48 -1.11
C PRO A 145 8.28 16.75 -1.92
N THR A 146 7.60 16.91 -3.06
CA THR A 146 7.61 18.18 -3.82
C THR A 146 6.61 19.18 -3.25
N GLN A 147 5.58 18.69 -2.57
CA GLN A 147 4.59 19.48 -1.86
C GLN A 147 4.38 18.88 -0.48
N GLN A 148 4.41 19.72 0.55
CA GLN A 148 4.06 19.32 1.91
C GLN A 148 2.53 19.15 1.98
N TYR A 149 2.09 17.95 2.37
CA TYR A 149 0.68 17.60 2.63
C TYR A 149 -0.22 17.75 1.40
N PRO A 150 0.05 17.01 0.30
CA PRO A 150 -0.77 17.09 -0.89
C PRO A 150 -2.17 16.53 -0.61
N SER A 151 -3.21 17.19 -1.14
CA SER A 151 -4.61 16.74 -0.99
C SER A 151 -4.96 15.59 -1.94
N SER A 152 -4.25 15.46 -3.06
CA SER A 152 -4.43 14.40 -4.04
C SER A 152 -3.13 14.14 -4.81
N PHE A 153 -3.05 12.97 -5.46
CA PHE A 153 -1.96 12.67 -6.39
C PHE A 153 -2.13 13.42 -7.71
N ASN A 154 -1.06 14.07 -8.19
CA ASN A 154 -1.02 14.73 -9.49
C ASN A 154 -0.03 14.03 -10.44
N PRO A 155 -0.51 13.29 -11.45
CA PRO A 155 0.36 12.57 -12.38
C PRO A 155 1.11 13.47 -13.37
N ASN A 156 0.70 14.73 -13.56
CA ASN A 156 1.27 15.62 -14.57
C ASN A 156 2.64 16.21 -14.19
N HIS A 157 3.05 16.06 -12.94
CA HIS A 157 4.33 16.58 -12.44
C HIS A 157 5.15 15.46 -11.80
N PRO A 158 5.61 14.48 -12.60
CA PRO A 158 6.41 13.38 -12.07
C PRO A 158 7.74 13.88 -11.53
N GLN A 159 8.20 13.27 -10.44
CA GLN A 159 9.52 13.55 -9.90
C GLN A 159 10.64 13.04 -10.81
N LYS A 160 11.75 13.78 -10.86
CA LYS A 160 12.94 13.38 -11.62
C LYS A 160 13.57 12.13 -11.03
N GLU A 161 14.05 11.22 -11.87
CA GLU A 161 14.69 9.97 -11.44
C GLU A 161 15.88 10.22 -10.49
N SER A 162 16.65 11.28 -10.72
CA SER A 162 17.79 11.67 -9.87
C SER A 162 17.42 12.10 -8.44
N ALA A 163 16.13 12.37 -8.16
CA ALA A 163 15.69 12.75 -6.83
C ALA A 163 15.52 11.54 -5.88
N PHE A 164 15.42 10.33 -6.43
CA PHE A 164 15.21 9.09 -5.68
C PHE A 164 16.50 8.60 -5.00
N THR A 165 16.90 9.30 -3.95
CA THR A 165 18.17 9.09 -3.24
C THR A 165 18.06 8.13 -2.05
N ASN A 166 16.86 7.94 -1.49
CA ASN A 166 16.63 7.00 -0.39
C ASN A 166 16.27 5.62 -0.95
N THR A 167 17.03 4.58 -0.57
CA THR A 167 16.77 3.20 -1.00
C THR A 167 16.58 2.30 0.22
N PHE A 168 15.52 1.50 0.21
CA PHE A 168 15.22 0.51 1.23
C PHE A 168 14.95 -0.84 0.58
N VAL A 169 15.62 -1.90 1.04
CA VAL A 169 15.30 -3.27 0.64
C VAL A 169 14.41 -3.88 1.70
N LEU A 170 13.21 -4.33 1.33
CA LEU A 170 12.32 -5.06 2.23
C LEU A 170 12.33 -6.54 1.87
N ASN A 171 12.60 -7.37 2.87
CA ASN A 171 12.42 -8.81 2.83
C ASN A 171 11.15 -9.18 3.60
N GLU A 172 10.73 -10.43 3.50
CA GLU A 172 9.60 -10.96 4.28
C GLU A 172 9.74 -10.62 5.77
N GLY A 173 8.68 -10.04 6.34
CA GLY A 173 8.67 -9.58 7.72
C GLY A 173 9.17 -8.16 7.93
N ASP A 174 9.69 -7.45 6.93
CA ASP A 174 10.08 -6.05 7.10
C ASP A 174 8.90 -5.09 6.96
N LEU A 175 8.96 -4.00 7.72
CA LEU A 175 8.08 -2.84 7.59
C LEU A 175 8.84 -1.66 6.98
N LEU A 176 8.15 -0.83 6.20
CA LEU A 176 8.63 0.48 5.78
C LEU A 176 7.54 1.52 6.04
N TYR A 177 7.87 2.49 6.87
CA TYR A 177 7.06 3.70 7.01
C TYR A 177 7.45 4.71 5.93
N ILE A 178 6.44 5.29 5.28
CA ILE A 178 6.58 6.35 4.28
C ILE A 178 5.62 7.49 4.68
N PRO A 179 6.13 8.69 5.01
CA PRO A 179 5.25 9.82 5.29
C PRO A 179 4.49 10.26 4.04
N TRP A 180 3.29 10.82 4.23
CA TRP A 180 2.52 11.43 3.13
C TRP A 180 3.34 12.40 2.25
N GLY A 181 3.04 12.41 0.96
CA GLY A 181 3.70 13.24 -0.04
C GLY A 181 5.09 12.76 -0.47
N TRP A 182 5.71 11.80 0.23
CA TRP A 182 6.97 11.24 -0.23
C TRP A 182 6.77 10.46 -1.53
N TRP A 183 7.57 10.83 -2.53
CA TRP A 183 7.62 10.10 -3.79
C TRP A 183 8.24 8.73 -3.54
N HIS A 184 7.63 7.70 -4.10
CA HIS A 184 8.09 6.34 -3.96
C HIS A 184 7.80 5.52 -5.21
N LYS A 185 8.63 4.51 -5.43
CA LYS A 185 8.41 3.43 -6.39
C LYS A 185 8.95 2.13 -5.82
N ALA A 186 8.25 1.05 -6.10
CA ALA A 186 8.61 -0.29 -5.64
C ALA A 186 9.06 -1.14 -6.82
N GLU A 187 10.22 -1.75 -6.70
CA GLU A 187 10.89 -2.58 -7.69
C GLU A 187 10.99 -4.01 -7.12
N PRO A 188 10.02 -4.89 -7.43
CA PRO A 188 10.09 -6.30 -7.06
C PRO A 188 11.38 -6.93 -7.55
N GLN A 189 12.00 -7.79 -6.75
CA GLN A 189 13.15 -8.58 -7.18
C GLN A 189 12.73 -9.99 -7.63
N GLU A 190 11.56 -10.42 -7.19
CA GLU A 190 10.94 -11.73 -7.42
C GLU A 190 9.42 -11.59 -7.32
N THR A 191 8.70 -12.70 -7.41
CA THR A 191 7.27 -12.73 -7.06
C THR A 191 7.11 -12.27 -5.61
N SER A 192 6.37 -11.19 -5.39
CA SER A 192 6.32 -10.56 -4.07
C SER A 192 4.94 -10.06 -3.71
N ILE A 193 4.65 -10.09 -2.41
CA ILE A 193 3.39 -9.63 -1.84
C ILE A 193 3.70 -8.64 -0.72
N HIS A 194 3.01 -7.50 -0.73
CA HIS A 194 3.02 -6.60 0.40
C HIS A 194 1.60 -6.11 0.72
N MET A 195 1.38 -5.74 1.97
CA MET A 195 0.25 -4.93 2.39
C MET A 195 0.69 -3.48 2.51
N SER A 196 -0.09 -2.57 1.93
CA SER A 196 -0.02 -1.15 2.26
C SER A 196 -1.11 -0.82 3.27
N VAL A 197 -0.71 -0.28 4.41
CA VAL A 197 -1.60 0.31 5.41
C VAL A 197 -1.57 1.82 5.24
N GLY A 198 -2.60 2.37 4.60
CA GLY A 198 -2.77 3.81 4.45
C GLY A 198 -3.38 4.41 5.72
N ILE A 199 -2.79 5.48 6.25
CA ILE A 199 -3.21 6.16 7.47
C ILE A 199 -3.40 7.64 7.14
N ARG A 200 -4.67 8.04 6.99
CA ARG A 200 -5.04 9.43 6.71
C ARG A 200 -5.46 10.12 8.01
N ASN A 201 -4.51 10.85 8.57
CA ASN A 201 -4.79 11.83 9.63
C ASN A 201 -5.45 13.06 8.99
N MET A 202 -6.47 13.63 9.64
CA MET A 202 -7.04 14.90 9.20
C MET A 202 -6.09 16.04 9.62
N PRO A 203 -5.52 16.80 8.67
CA PRO A 203 -4.68 17.94 9.01
C PRO A 203 -5.51 19.03 9.69
N LEU A 204 -4.91 19.78 10.61
CA LEU A 204 -5.60 20.84 11.32
C LEU A 204 -6.19 21.91 10.38
N PHE A 205 -5.56 22.14 9.21
CA PHE A 205 -6.09 23.07 8.21
C PHE A 205 -7.38 22.56 7.54
N GLU A 206 -7.48 21.25 7.26
CA GLU A 206 -8.72 20.66 6.74
C GLU A 206 -9.81 20.69 7.80
N LEU A 207 -9.46 20.39 9.06
CA LEU A 207 -10.38 20.50 10.19
C LEU A 207 -10.92 21.93 10.34
N LYS A 208 -10.04 22.94 10.30
CA LYS A 208 -10.44 24.36 10.33
C LYS A 208 -11.38 24.72 9.19
N ALA A 209 -11.12 24.24 7.98
CA ALA A 209 -11.97 24.49 6.83
C ALA A 209 -13.38 23.89 7.00
N GLN A 210 -13.52 22.74 7.69
CA GLN A 210 -14.83 22.16 8.00
C GLN A 210 -15.67 23.01 8.97
N PHE A 211 -15.02 23.78 9.84
CA PHE A 211 -15.69 24.64 10.83
C PHE A 211 -15.67 26.13 10.44
N ALA A 212 -15.16 26.49 9.26
CA ALA A 212 -15.21 27.86 8.77
C ALA A 212 -16.68 28.24 8.50
N PRO A 213 -17.15 29.43 8.94
CA PRO A 213 -18.48 29.90 8.59
C PRO A 213 -18.60 29.96 7.06
N LYS A 214 -19.72 29.45 6.53
CA LYS A 214 -20.06 29.52 5.11
C LYS A 214 -20.32 30.96 4.68
#